data_AF-A0A6H1C4U3-F1
#
_entry.id   AF-A0A6H1C4U3-F1
#
_cell.length_a   1.000
_cell.length_b   1.000
_cell.length_c   1.000
_cell.angle_alpha   90.00
_cell.angle_beta   90.00
_cell.angle_gamma   90.00
#
_symmetry.space_group_name_H-M   'P 1'
#
loop_
_entity.id
_entity.type
_entity.pdbx_description
1 polymer ?
#
loop_
_entity_poly.entity_id
_entity_poly.type
_entity_poly.pdbx_seq_one_letter_code
_entity_poly.pdbx_strand_id
1 'polypeptide(L)'
;MDPVRLNSGVHRWSTEHLVRLVDQSTTHDAAVGCGPVEAARIELARRRAGGTFDWMCLVEDPADPDHRTESLILSLPTGVTEEQVRSEALARARARYGPRVVVRHVRAYD
;
A
#
# COMPACT_ATOMS: atom_id res chain seq x y z
N MET A 1 5.60 -1.13 -28.56
CA MET A 1 6.71 -0.62 -27.74
C MET A 1 6.82 -1.48 -26.52
N ASP A 2 8.00 -2.06 -26.33
CA ASP A 2 8.28 -3.18 -25.43
C ASP A 2 8.09 -2.90 -23.94
N PRO A 3 7.57 -3.86 -23.15
CA PRO A 3 7.67 -3.82 -21.71
C PRO A 3 9.13 -4.04 -21.29
N VAL A 4 9.69 -3.07 -20.56
CA VAL A 4 10.97 -3.26 -19.86
C VAL A 4 10.79 -4.43 -18.90
N ARG A 5 11.33 -5.59 -19.26
CA ARG A 5 11.45 -6.76 -18.39
C ARG A 5 12.44 -6.42 -17.28
N LEU A 6 11.91 -6.04 -16.12
CA LEU A 6 12.64 -6.24 -14.87
C LEU A 6 12.50 -7.71 -14.49
N ASN A 7 13.62 -8.36 -14.23
CA ASN A 7 13.67 -9.71 -13.67
C ASN A 7 12.78 -9.78 -12.44
N SER A 8 11.99 -10.85 -12.32
CA SER A 8 10.80 -11.05 -11.46
C SER A 8 9.52 -10.58 -12.16
N GLY A 9 8.69 -11.52 -12.60
CA GLY A 9 7.48 -11.32 -13.43
C GLY A 9 6.34 -10.54 -12.79
N VAL A 10 6.62 -9.33 -12.31
CA VAL A 10 5.64 -8.34 -11.88
C VAL A 10 5.59 -7.27 -12.97
N HIS A 11 4.55 -7.34 -13.80
CA HIS A 11 4.28 -6.31 -14.80
C HIS A 11 3.82 -5.03 -14.09
N ARG A 12 4.78 -4.19 -13.70
CA ARG A 12 4.51 -2.88 -13.10
C ARG A 12 3.95 -1.93 -14.16
N TRP A 13 2.74 -1.45 -13.95
CA TRP A 13 2.13 -0.45 -14.83
C TRP A 13 2.84 0.90 -14.66
N SER A 14 3.02 1.63 -15.75
CA SER A 14 3.60 2.97 -15.71
C SER A 14 2.67 3.92 -14.95
N THR A 15 3.24 4.94 -14.30
CA THR A 15 2.49 5.97 -13.57
C THR A 15 1.42 6.62 -14.46
N GLU A 16 1.73 6.87 -15.73
CA GLU A 16 0.79 7.42 -16.70
C GLU A 16 -0.41 6.51 -16.95
N HIS A 17 -0.21 5.19 -17.01
CA HIS A 17 -1.31 4.23 -17.15
C HIS A 17 -2.20 4.19 -15.91
N LEU A 18 -1.61 4.32 -14.72
CA LEU A 18 -2.37 4.40 -13.46
C LEU A 18 -3.20 5.68 -13.40
N VAL A 19 -2.65 6.84 -13.78
CA VAL A 19 -3.39 8.12 -13.83
C VAL A 19 -4.59 8.04 -14.76
N ARG A 20 -4.40 7.50 -15.99
CA ARG A 20 -5.51 7.33 -16.94
C ARG A 20 -6.60 6.38 -16.43
N LEU A 21 -6.25 5.37 -15.64
CA LEU A 21 -7.21 4.45 -15.04
C LEU A 21 -8.07 5.15 -13.97
N VAL A 22 -7.48 6.04 -13.17
CA VAL A 22 -8.22 6.85 -12.19
C VAL A 22 -9.19 7.80 -12.87
N ASP A 23 -8.72 8.53 -13.90
CA ASP A 23 -9.57 9.46 -14.63
C ASP A 23 -10.81 8.76 -15.23
N GLN A 24 -10.66 7.50 -15.65
CA GLN A 24 -11.75 6.67 -16.17
C GLN A 24 -12.67 6.09 -15.09
N SER A 25 -12.23 6.04 -13.84
CA SER A 25 -12.95 5.40 -12.73
C SER A 25 -13.65 6.43 -11.81
N THR A 26 -13.65 7.71 -12.19
CA THR A 26 -14.20 8.87 -11.47
C THR A 26 -15.75 8.88 -11.42
N THR A 27 -16.35 7.76 -10.98
CA THR A 27 -17.78 7.66 -10.63
C THR A 27 -17.97 6.94 -9.29
N HIS A 28 -16.93 6.85 -8.46
CA HIS A 28 -17.07 6.32 -7.10
C HIS A 28 -16.35 7.18 -6.07
N ASP A 29 -17.07 7.44 -4.98
CA ASP A 29 -16.78 8.37 -3.90
C ASP A 29 -15.30 8.58 -3.60
N ALA A 30 -14.90 9.85 -3.66
CA ALA A 30 -13.62 10.34 -3.17
C ALA A 30 -13.60 10.27 -1.64
N ALA A 31 -13.42 9.07 -1.08
CA ALA A 31 -13.09 8.88 0.31
C ALA A 31 -11.56 9.03 0.50
N VAL A 32 -11.18 10.23 0.95
CA VAL A 32 -10.12 10.55 1.92
C VAL A 32 -8.73 9.88 1.71
N GLY A 33 -7.74 10.71 1.40
CA GLY A 33 -6.32 10.51 1.80
C GLY A 33 -5.39 9.82 0.80
N CYS A 34 -5.92 9.17 -0.23
CA CYS A 34 -5.13 8.39 -1.18
C CYS A 34 -4.74 9.24 -2.41
N GLY A 35 -3.44 9.33 -2.73
CA GLY A 35 -3.01 10.02 -3.96
C GLY A 35 -3.55 9.34 -5.22
N PRO A 36 -3.67 10.03 -6.38
CA PRO A 36 -4.29 9.46 -7.59
C PRO A 36 -3.69 8.12 -8.03
N VAL A 37 -2.37 7.96 -7.93
CA VAL A 37 -1.66 6.71 -8.26
C VAL A 37 -2.08 5.56 -7.35
N GLU A 38 -2.34 5.85 -6.09
CA GLU A 38 -2.69 4.87 -5.07
C GLU A 38 -4.13 4.37 -5.27
N ALA A 39 -5.05 5.28 -5.55
CA ALA A 39 -6.43 4.96 -5.91
C ALA A 39 -6.51 4.03 -7.15
N ALA A 40 -5.70 4.27 -8.18
CA ALA A 40 -5.67 3.39 -9.37
C ALA A 40 -5.22 1.97 -9.06
N ARG A 41 -4.20 1.80 -8.20
CA ARG A 41 -3.70 0.46 -7.85
C ARG A 41 -4.75 -0.33 -7.07
N ILE A 42 -5.42 0.33 -6.12
CA ILE A 42 -6.49 -0.28 -5.34
C ILE A 42 -7.65 -0.70 -6.25
N GLU A 43 -8.05 0.16 -7.19
CA GLU A 43 -9.12 -0.14 -8.15
C GLU A 43 -8.75 -1.30 -9.09
N LEU A 44 -7.51 -1.35 -9.57
CA LEU A 44 -7.01 -2.45 -10.39
C LEU A 44 -7.01 -3.78 -9.61
N ALA A 45 -6.62 -3.74 -8.33
CA ALA A 45 -6.66 -4.90 -7.46
C ALA A 45 -8.10 -5.37 -7.18
N ARG A 46 -9.05 -4.44 -6.96
CA ARG A 46 -10.49 -4.77 -6.80
C ARG A 46 -11.04 -5.51 -8.01
N ARG A 47 -10.65 -5.12 -9.23
CA ARG A 47 -11.10 -5.76 -10.48
C ARG A 47 -10.55 -7.18 -10.68
N ARG A 48 -9.47 -7.56 -10.00
CA ARG A 48 -8.96 -8.94 -9.98
C ARG A 48 -9.77 -9.78 -8.98
N ALA A 49 -11.03 -10.06 -9.31
CA ALA A 49 -11.96 -11.13 -8.87
C ALA A 49 -11.93 -11.69 -7.41
N GLY A 50 -11.25 -11.07 -6.45
CA GLY A 50 -11.11 -11.56 -5.06
C GLY A 50 -9.82 -11.16 -4.35
N GLY A 51 -9.04 -10.22 -4.89
CA GLY A 51 -7.67 -9.99 -4.47
C GLY A 51 -7.49 -9.39 -3.08
N THR A 52 -6.49 -9.89 -2.37
CA THR A 52 -5.74 -9.08 -1.42
C THR A 52 -4.91 -8.04 -2.18
N PHE A 53 -4.59 -6.95 -1.51
CA PHE A 53 -3.71 -5.91 -1.96
C PHE A 53 -2.58 -5.76 -0.96
N ASP A 54 -1.35 -5.60 -1.45
CA ASP A 54 -0.19 -5.47 -0.61
C ASP A 54 -0.03 -4.01 -0.17
N TRP A 55 0.30 -3.83 1.10
CA TRP A 55 0.53 -2.54 1.70
C TRP A 55 1.91 -2.51 2.31
N MET A 56 2.71 -1.53 1.96
CA MET A 56 4.00 -1.31 2.59
C MET A 56 3.83 -0.29 3.72
N CYS A 57 4.13 -0.72 4.93
CA CYS A 57 4.06 0.09 6.14
C CYS A 57 5.48 0.34 6.65
N LEU A 58 5.83 1.60 6.87
CA LEU A 58 7.08 1.97 7.53
C LEU A 58 6.84 2.04 9.04
N VAL A 59 7.58 1.22 9.77
CA VAL A 59 7.51 1.08 11.23
C VAL A 59 8.81 1.62 11.81
N GLU A 60 8.74 2.30 12.94
CA GLU A 60 9.92 2.70 13.71
C GLU A 60 9.67 2.46 15.20
N ASP A 61 10.75 2.34 15.96
CA ASP A 61 10.72 2.53 17.40
C ASP A 61 11.18 3.97 17.72
N PRO A 62 10.30 4.84 18.26
CA PRO A 62 10.69 6.19 18.65
C PRO A 62 11.78 6.24 19.73
N ALA A 63 11.98 5.13 20.47
CA ALA A 63 13.01 5.01 21.49
C ALA A 63 14.34 4.47 20.93
N ASP A 64 14.40 4.07 19.65
CA ASP A 64 15.64 3.68 18.99
C ASP A 64 16.49 4.94 18.72
N PRO A 65 17.68 5.07 19.34
CA PRO A 65 18.56 6.22 19.10
C PRO A 65 19.04 6.32 17.65
N ASP A 66 19.04 5.21 16.90
CA ASP A 66 19.43 5.19 15.49
C ASP A 66 18.25 5.54 14.56
N HIS A 67 17.04 5.74 15.11
CA HIS A 67 15.81 6.02 14.36
C HIS A 67 15.57 5.07 13.19
N ARG A 68 15.89 3.77 13.35
CA ARG A 68 15.78 2.81 12.27
C ARG A 68 14.33 2.63 11.89
N THR A 69 14.08 2.67 10.58
CA THR A 69 12.77 2.40 10.01
C THR A 69 12.78 1.04 9.34
N GLU A 70 11.83 0.20 9.71
CA GLU A 70 11.62 -1.13 9.16
C GLU A 70 10.42 -1.14 8.22
N SER A 71 10.52 -1.90 7.12
CA SER A 71 9.41 -2.06 6.17
C SER A 71 8.63 -3.33 6.47
N LEU A 72 7.32 -3.21 6.68
CA LEU A 72 6.40 -4.31 6.85
C LEU A 72 5.44 -4.37 5.65
N ILE A 73 5.39 -5.51 4.96
CA ILE A 73 4.45 -5.75 3.86
C ILE A 73 3.25 -6.53 4.39
N LEU A 74 2.04 -6.04 4.12
CA LEU A 74 0.78 -6.66 4.52
C LEU A 74 -0.10 -6.93 3.31
N SER A 75 -0.45 -8.19 3.09
CA SER A 75 -1.51 -8.57 2.15
C SER A 75 -2.86 -8.50 2.85
N LEU A 76 -3.70 -7.53 2.49
CA LEU A 76 -5.02 -7.29 3.09
C LEU A 76 -6.11 -7.28 2.03
N PRO A 77 -7.37 -7.65 2.35
CA PRO A 77 -8.45 -7.59 1.37
C PRO A 77 -8.54 -6.23 0.67
N THR A 78 -8.78 -6.20 -0.64
CA THR A 78 -9.06 -4.95 -1.34
C THR A 78 -10.29 -4.26 -0.73
N GLY A 79 -10.23 -2.93 -0.58
CA GLY A 79 -11.33 -2.14 0.00
C GLY A 79 -11.16 -1.78 1.47
N VAL A 80 -10.07 -2.20 2.13
CA VAL A 80 -9.67 -1.69 3.44
C VAL A 80 -9.24 -0.22 3.36
N THR A 81 -9.51 0.54 4.42
CA THR A 81 -9.07 1.94 4.56
C THR A 81 -7.63 2.04 5.05
N GLU A 82 -6.96 3.19 4.84
CA GLU A 82 -5.61 3.41 5.38
C GLU A 82 -5.56 3.21 6.91
N GLU A 83 -6.60 3.61 7.63
CA GLU A 83 -6.71 3.42 9.09
C GLU A 83 -6.74 1.94 9.47
N GLN A 84 -7.49 1.11 8.72
CA GLN A 84 -7.53 -0.34 8.93
C GLN A 84 -6.17 -0.98 8.64
N VAL A 85 -5.49 -0.55 7.56
CA VAL A 85 -4.14 -1.00 7.24
C VAL A 85 -3.16 -0.61 8.35
N ARG A 86 -3.24 0.63 8.83
CA ARG A 86 -2.38 1.16 9.91
C ARG A 86 -2.60 0.40 11.22
N SER A 87 -3.85 0.11 11.57
CA SER A 87 -4.21 -0.64 12.77
C SER A 87 -3.63 -2.06 12.74
N GLU A 88 -3.82 -2.76 11.62
CA GLU A 88 -3.27 -4.11 11.41
C GLU A 88 -1.74 -4.11 11.40
N ALA A 89 -1.12 -3.13 10.72
CA ALA A 89 0.32 -2.92 10.72
C ALA A 89 0.87 -2.70 12.11
N LEU A 90 0.21 -1.87 12.91
CA LEU A 90 0.61 -1.58 14.28
C LEU A 90 0.48 -2.82 15.17
N ALA A 91 -0.59 -3.61 15.03
CA ALA A 91 -0.77 -4.85 15.78
C ALA A 91 0.36 -5.86 15.49
N ARG A 92 0.66 -6.10 14.20
CA ARG A 92 1.75 -7.00 13.80
C ARG A 92 3.13 -6.48 14.18
N ALA A 93 3.36 -5.18 13.99
CA ALA A 93 4.61 -4.53 14.37
C ALA A 93 4.86 -4.65 15.87
N ARG A 94 3.85 -4.41 16.71
CA ARG A 94 3.97 -4.52 18.17
C ARG A 94 4.22 -5.95 18.63
N ALA A 95 3.60 -6.93 17.98
CA ALA A 95 3.85 -8.34 18.27
C ALA A 95 5.30 -8.74 17.95
N ARG A 96 5.93 -8.13 16.94
CA ARG A 96 7.28 -8.47 16.47
C ARG A 96 8.39 -7.65 17.13
N TYR A 97 8.18 -6.36 17.30
CA TYR A 97 9.21 -5.38 17.69
C TYR A 97 8.96 -4.76 19.08
N GLY A 98 7.83 -5.07 19.71
CA GLY A 98 7.47 -4.57 21.03
C GLY A 98 6.48 -3.41 21.01
N PRO A 99 5.91 -3.04 22.17
CA PRO A 99 4.73 -2.19 22.25
C PRO A 99 4.96 -0.72 21.85
N ARG A 100 6.22 -0.27 21.83
CA ARG A 100 6.60 1.15 21.62
C ARG A 100 6.64 1.56 20.15
N VAL A 101 6.65 0.60 19.23
CA VAL A 101 6.73 0.92 17.80
C VAL A 101 5.50 1.63 17.29
N VAL A 102 5.71 2.47 16.27
CA VAL A 102 4.67 3.24 15.59
C VAL A 102 4.77 3.03 14.08
N VAL A 103 3.64 3.19 13.39
CA VAL A 103 3.58 3.20 11.93
C VAL A 103 3.67 4.65 11.47
N ARG A 104 4.74 4.99 10.74
CA ARG A 104 4.96 6.34 10.18
C ARG A 104 4.21 6.55 8.89
N HIS A 105 4.36 5.61 7.97
CA HIS A 105 3.79 5.71 6.63
C HIS A 105 3.12 4.41 6.24
N VAL A 106 1.97 4.55 5.57
CA VAL A 106 1.30 3.47 4.86
C VAL A 106 1.27 3.88 3.39
N ARG A 107 1.53 2.93 2.50
CA ARG A 107 1.33 3.12 1.06
C ARG A 107 0.98 1.82 0.38
N ALA A 108 0.21 1.92 -0.70
CA ALA A 108 0.02 0.84 -1.65
C ALA A 108 1.34 0.23 -2.16
N TYR A 109 1.44 -1.09 -2.09
CA TYR A 109 2.50 -1.93 -2.63
C TYR A 109 1.90 -2.92 -3.65
N ASP A 110 2.67 -3.34 -4.63
CA ASP A 110 2.22 -4.22 -5.72
C ASP A 110 3.01 -5.53 -5.67
#